data_AF-A0A159W6T1-F1
#
_entry.id   AF-A0A159W6T1-F1
#
_cell.length_a   1.000
_cell.length_b   1.000
_cell.length_c   1.000
_cell.angle_alpha   90.00
_cell.angle_beta   90.00
_cell.angle_gamma   90.00
#
_symmetry.space_group_name_H-M   'P 1'
#
loop_
_entity.id
_entity.type
_entity.pdbx_description
1 polymer ?
#
loop_
_entity_poly.entity_id
_entity_poly.type
_entity_poly.pdbx_seq_one_letter_code
_entity_poly.pdbx_strand_id
1 'polypeptide(L)'
;EEANGKGVKATLLISSVERGDQGNYACSVENDYGTGKDVSMLMVQEPPESPLDVRVVSKNSRSARVMWGSPSSVSAPIKQFVMMYW
;
A
#
# COMPACT_ATOMS: atom_id res chain seq x y z
N GLU A 1 22.97 -26.91 33.21
CA GLU A 1 23.04 -26.20 31.93
C GLU A 1 21.77 -25.37 31.79
N GLU A 2 21.85 -24.07 32.07
CA GLU A 2 20.72 -23.16 31.89
C GLU A 2 20.41 -23.06 30.40
N ALA A 3 19.18 -23.42 30.02
CA ALA A 3 18.63 -23.08 28.73
C ALA A 3 18.57 -21.55 28.63
N ASN A 4 19.57 -20.97 27.95
CA ASN A 4 19.57 -19.59 27.55
C ASN A 4 18.37 -19.36 26.61
N GLY A 5 17.23 -18.98 27.20
CA GLY A 5 15.91 -18.92 26.58
C GLY A 5 15.76 -17.82 25.54
N LYS A 6 16.60 -17.83 24.51
CA LYS A 6 16.40 -17.04 23.29
C LYS A 6 15.65 -17.89 22.29
N GLY A 7 14.34 -17.65 22.19
CA GLY A 7 13.55 -18.17 21.08
C GLY A 7 14.13 -17.72 19.73
N VAL A 8 13.92 -18.52 18.69
CA VAL A 8 14.38 -18.19 17.33
C VAL A 8 13.40 -17.21 16.70
N LYS A 9 13.91 -16.13 16.11
CA LYS A 9 13.12 -15.16 15.33
C LYS A 9 13.44 -15.31 13.85
N ALA A 10 12.43 -15.57 13.04
CA ALA A 10 12.49 -15.49 11.59
C ALA A 10 11.80 -14.20 11.09
N THR A 11 12.20 -13.69 9.94
CA THR A 11 11.59 -12.49 9.33
C THR A 11 11.52 -12.68 7.83
N LEU A 12 10.34 -12.49 7.25
CA LEU A 12 10.11 -12.47 5.81
C LEU A 12 10.16 -11.02 5.32
N LEU A 13 11.04 -10.74 4.36
CA LEU A 13 11.14 -9.45 3.69
C LEU A 13 10.71 -9.62 2.23
N ILE A 14 9.70 -8.85 1.81
CA ILE A 14 9.25 -8.78 0.42
C ILE A 14 9.65 -7.40 -0.09
N SER A 15 10.71 -7.36 -0.90
CA SER A 15 11.21 -6.12 -1.51
C SER A 15 10.38 -5.76 -2.75
N SER A 16 10.17 -4.46 -2.99
CA SER A 16 9.47 -3.97 -4.21
C SER A 16 8.12 -4.65 -4.43
N VAL A 17 7.26 -4.60 -3.40
CA VAL A 17 5.94 -5.25 -3.40
C VAL A 17 5.09 -4.80 -4.60
N GLU A 18 4.53 -5.76 -5.33
CA GLU A 18 3.61 -5.54 -6.44
C GLU A 18 2.21 -6.07 -6.11
N ARG A 19 1.21 -5.73 -6.94
CA ARG A 19 -0.19 -6.18 -6.76
C ARG A 19 -0.32 -7.71 -6.63
N GLY A 20 0.55 -8.46 -7.31
CA GLY A 20 0.57 -9.92 -7.28
C GLY A 20 0.96 -10.51 -5.91
N ASP A 21 1.65 -9.74 -5.06
CA ASP A 21 2.02 -10.17 -3.71
C ASP A 21 0.86 -10.05 -2.71
N GLN A 22 -0.28 -9.48 -3.11
CA GLN A 22 -1.43 -9.37 -2.23
C GLN A 22 -1.99 -10.76 -1.87
N GLY A 23 -2.12 -11.05 -0.58
CA GLY A 23 -2.67 -12.33 -0.15
C GLY A 23 -2.46 -12.63 1.33
N ASN A 24 -2.84 -13.85 1.71
CA ASN A 24 -2.67 -14.36 3.06
C ASN A 24 -1.31 -15.05 3.19
N TYR A 25 -0.47 -14.54 4.10
CA TYR A 25 0.81 -15.12 4.43
C TYR A 25 0.70 -15.86 5.76
N ALA A 26 1.20 -17.09 5.81
CA ALA A 26 1.17 -17.89 7.01
C ALA A 26 2.57 -18.06 7.59
N CYS A 27 2.73 -17.73 8.87
CA CYS A 27 3.90 -18.11 9.65
C CYS A 27 3.63 -19.50 10.25
N SER A 28 4.50 -20.47 9.97
CA SER A 28 4.42 -21.83 10.52
C SER A 28 5.70 -22.11 11.30
N VAL A 29 5.55 -22.59 12.53
CA VAL A 29 6.64 -23.01 13.41
C VAL A 29 6.43 -24.46 13.81
N GLU A 30 7.50 -25.24 13.84
CA GLU A 30 7.43 -26.67 14.14
C GLU A 30 8.57 -27.07 15.07
N ASN A 31 8.26 -27.96 16.01
CA ASN A 31 9.23 -28.66 16.86
C ASN A 31 8.79 -30.11 17.04
N ASP A 32 9.56 -30.90 17.78
CA ASP A 32 9.31 -32.34 18.01
C ASP A 32 7.95 -32.64 18.69
N TYR A 33 7.26 -31.63 19.21
CA TYR A 33 6.00 -31.75 19.94
C TYR A 33 4.79 -31.21 19.17
N GLY A 34 5.00 -30.55 18.02
CA GLY A 34 3.90 -30.10 17.17
C GLY A 34 4.20 -28.85 16.34
N THR A 35 3.11 -28.30 15.79
CA THR A 35 3.15 -27.18 14.84
C THR A 35 2.22 -26.06 15.29
N GLY A 36 2.72 -24.82 15.25
CA GLY A 36 1.93 -23.61 15.41
C GLY A 36 1.82 -22.86 14.08
N LYS A 37 0.64 -22.33 13.76
CA LYS A 37 0.42 -21.55 12.53
C LYS A 37 -0.38 -20.29 12.84
N ASP A 38 0.05 -19.18 12.26
CA ASP A 38 -0.67 -17.91 12.29
C ASP A 38 -0.73 -17.30 10.88
N VAL A 39 -1.80 -16.56 10.58
CA VAL A 39 -2.06 -16.04 9.23
C VAL A 39 -2.29 -14.53 9.28
N SER A 40 -1.59 -13.80 8.41
CA SER A 40 -1.72 -12.35 8.25
C SER A 40 -2.00 -12.00 6.79
N MET A 41 -2.89 -11.02 6.56
CA MET A 41 -3.20 -10.53 5.22
C MET A 41 -2.26 -9.39 4.84
N LEU A 42 -1.55 -9.54 3.73
CA LEU A 42 -0.82 -8.46 3.06
C LEU A 42 -1.76 -7.78 2.07
N MET A 43 -2.11 -6.52 2.31
CA MET A 43 -2.88 -5.68 1.38
C MET A 43 -1.94 -4.67 0.72
N VAL A 44 -1.85 -4.74 -0.60
CA VAL A 44 -0.98 -3.85 -1.39
C VAL A 44 -1.78 -2.64 -1.83
N GLN A 45 -1.37 -1.45 -1.39
CA GLN A 45 -2.02 -0.20 -1.75
C GLN A 45 -1.24 0.47 -2.88
N GLU A 46 -1.92 0.66 -4.00
CA GLU A 46 -1.38 1.44 -5.11
C GLU A 46 -1.72 2.93 -4.94
N PRO A 47 -0.90 3.84 -5.50
CA PRO A 47 -1.27 5.24 -5.61
C PRO A 47 -2.63 5.40 -6.32
N PRO A 48 -3.47 6.38 -5.92
CA PRO A 48 -4.68 6.70 -6.65
C PRO A 48 -4.36 7.00 -8.12
N GLU A 49 -5.29 6.63 -9.01
CA GLU A 49 -5.19 6.99 -10.42
C GLU A 49 -5.15 8.51 -10.61
N SER A 50 -4.71 8.93 -11.80
CA SER A 50 -4.71 10.35 -12.16
C SER A 50 -6.14 10.92 -12.13
N PRO A 51 -6.32 12.19 -11.72
CA PRO A 51 -7.61 12.85 -11.81
C PRO A 51 -8.14 12.83 -13.24
N LEU A 52 -9.44 12.62 -13.39
CA LEU A 52 -10.09 12.58 -14.70
C LEU A 52 -10.44 13.99 -15.17
N ASP A 53 -10.54 14.20 -16.49
CA ASP A 53 -11.17 15.40 -17.07
C ASP A 53 -10.59 16.72 -16.51
N VAL A 54 -9.26 16.80 -16.45
CA VAL A 54 -8.55 18.00 -15.99
C VAL A 54 -8.74 19.11 -17.02
N ARG A 55 -9.43 20.19 -16.64
CA ARG A 55 -9.73 21.31 -17.54
C ARG A 55 -9.62 22.67 -16.86
N VAL A 56 -9.22 23.67 -17.64
CA VAL A 56 -9.29 25.08 -17.24
C VAL A 56 -10.70 25.57 -17.49
N VAL A 57 -11.39 25.98 -16.43
CA VAL A 57 -12.78 26.48 -16.51
C VAL A 57 -12.87 27.99 -16.56
N SER A 58 -11.83 28.71 -16.12
CA SER A 58 -11.70 30.15 -16.36
C SER A 58 -10.25 30.59 -16.31
N LYS A 59 -9.95 31.69 -17.01
CA LYS A 59 -8.63 32.33 -17.02
C LYS A 59 -8.77 33.84 -16.93
N ASN A 60 -7.85 34.49 -16.24
CA ASN A 60 -7.62 35.93 -16.32
C ASN A 60 -6.12 36.18 -16.55
N SER A 61 -5.68 37.44 -16.46
CA SER A 61 -4.30 37.83 -16.76
C SER A 61 -3.24 37.28 -15.80
N ARG A 62 -3.63 36.75 -14.63
CA ARG A 62 -2.72 36.29 -13.57
C ARG A 62 -3.14 34.99 -12.88
N SER A 63 -4.33 34.46 -13.17
CA SER A 63 -4.79 33.20 -12.58
C SER A 63 -5.67 32.40 -13.53
N ALA A 64 -5.68 31.09 -13.29
CA ALA A 64 -6.55 30.14 -13.94
C ALA A 64 -7.28 29.32 -12.87
N ARG A 65 -8.53 28.98 -13.13
CA ARG A 65 -9.28 28.02 -12.33
C ARG A 65 -9.32 26.70 -13.08
N VAL A 66 -8.90 25.64 -12.39
CA VAL A 66 -8.87 24.28 -12.92
C VAL A 66 -9.88 23.44 -12.16
N MET A 67 -10.55 22.53 -12.87
CA MET A 67 -11.43 21.52 -12.31
C MET A 67 -11.02 20.15 -12.85
N TRP A 68 -11.27 19.12 -12.04
CA TRP A 68 -11.01 17.72 -12.38
C TRP A 68 -12.04 16.82 -11.69
N GLY A 69 -12.27 15.64 -12.25
CA GLY A 69 -13.05 14.55 -11.68
C GLY A 69 -12.21 13.66 -10.75
N SER A 70 -12.88 13.00 -9.80
CA SER A 70 -12.24 12.01 -8.94
C SER A 70 -11.83 10.77 -9.74
N PRO A 71 -10.65 10.18 -9.48
CA PRO A 71 -10.25 8.91 -10.07
C PRO A 71 -11.23 7.77 -9.72
N SER A 72 -11.39 6.83 -10.65
CA SER A 72 -12.40 5.76 -10.64
C SER A 72 -12.15 4.67 -9.60
N SER A 73 -10.89 4.33 -9.31
CA SER A 73 -10.52 3.25 -8.40
C SER A 73 -9.85 3.79 -7.15
N VAL A 74 -10.65 4.02 -6.11
CA VAL A 74 -10.15 4.50 -4.81
C VAL A 74 -10.24 3.33 -3.83
N SER A 75 -9.21 2.46 -3.81
CA SER A 75 -9.07 1.45 -2.75
C SER A 75 -8.77 2.09 -1.39
N ALA A 76 -8.28 3.34 -1.39
CA ALA A 76 -7.96 4.13 -0.20
C ALA A 76 -8.25 5.62 -0.43
N PRO A 77 -8.76 6.37 0.57
CA PRO A 77 -9.19 7.76 0.40
C PRO A 77 -8.07 8.68 -0.10
N ILE A 78 -8.42 9.58 -1.02
CA ILE A 78 -7.49 10.57 -1.57
C ILE A 78 -7.13 11.59 -0.48
N LYS A 79 -5.83 11.72 -0.18
CA LYS A 79 -5.32 12.63 0.86
C LYS A 79 -4.99 14.02 0.32
N GLN A 80 -4.49 14.11 -0.91
CA GLN A 80 -4.04 15.36 -1.53
C GLN A 80 -4.00 15.26 -3.07
N PHE A 81 -4.03 16.42 -3.74
CA PHE A 81 -3.78 16.56 -5.16
C PHE A 81 -2.56 17.46 -5.39
N VAL A 82 -1.70 17.10 -6.35
CA VAL A 82 -0.52 17.89 -6.75
C VAL A 82 -0.72 18.34 -8.19
N MET A 83 -0.54 19.64 -8.45
CA MET A 83 -0.66 20.24 -9.78
C MET A 83 0.72 20.65 -10.29
N MET A 84 1.08 20.20 -11.49
CA MET A 84 2.31 20.57 -12.18
C MET A 84 1.97 21.43 -13.40
N TYR A 85 2.70 22.53 -13.59
CA TYR A 85 2.57 23.45 -14.71
C TYR A 85 3.97 23.98 -15.07
N TRP A 86 4.16 24.36 -16.34
CA TRP A 86 5.41 24.86 -16.90
C TRP A 86 5.18 26.10 -17.75
#